data_AF-A0AAV0X1I6-F1
#
_entry.id   AF-A0AAV0X1I6-F1
#
_cell.length_a   1.000
_cell.length_b   1.000
_cell.length_c   1.000
_cell.angle_alpha   90.00
_cell.angle_beta   90.00
_cell.angle_gamma   90.00
#
_symmetry.space_group_name_H-M   'P 1'
#
loop_
_entity.id
_entity.type
_entity.pdbx_description
1 polymer ?
#
loop_
_entity_poly.entity_id
_entity_poly.type
_entity_poly.pdbx_seq_one_letter_code
_entity_poly.pdbx_strand_id
1 'polypeptide(L)'
;MSSRLPNNFVQTITTEEEIEEILQCSTVNYTCGICKIEINEVENQDEAGSIMCNLCRKKEQIKMQRKKGSDGIKKFAENMLQTSHAAVLDLEVNDCVVMAVPKVDRGPTDPPNIICLVVEKKINCIS
;
A
#
# COMPACT_ATOMS: atom_id res chain seq x y z
N MET A 1 41.98 -14.92 42.74
CA MET A 1 43.16 -14.29 42.11
C MET A 1 42.85 -14.09 40.63
N SER A 2 42.45 -12.88 40.21
CA SER A 2 42.14 -12.62 38.80
C SER A 2 42.64 -11.22 38.43
N SER A 3 43.71 -11.19 37.63
CA SER A 3 44.06 -10.06 36.76
C SER A 3 45.35 -10.39 36.01
N ARG A 4 45.22 -10.92 34.79
CA ARG A 4 46.26 -10.86 33.77
C ARG A 4 45.64 -10.48 32.43
N LEU A 5 45.13 -9.26 32.36
CA LEU A 5 45.09 -8.55 31.08
C LEU A 5 46.45 -7.86 30.95
N PRO A 6 47.22 -8.10 29.88
CA PRO A 6 48.46 -7.38 29.67
C PRO A 6 48.13 -5.89 29.40
N ASN A 7 48.67 -5.00 30.24
CA ASN A 7 48.52 -3.54 30.19
C ASN A 7 49.10 -2.86 28.93
N ASN A 8 49.42 -3.63 27.89
CA ASN A 8 50.24 -3.15 26.77
C ASN A 8 49.42 -2.73 25.55
N PHE A 9 48.09 -2.70 25.64
CA PHE A 9 47.24 -2.18 24.55
C PHE A 9 46.77 -0.74 24.78
N VAL A 10 46.92 -0.19 25.99
CA VAL A 10 46.42 1.15 26.37
C VAL A 10 47.58 2.17 26.43
N GLN A 11 48.67 1.95 25.70
CA GLN A 11 49.84 2.84 25.71
C GLN A 11 50.30 3.30 24.32
N THR A 12 49.40 3.41 23.35
CA THR A 12 49.74 4.02 22.05
C THR A 12 48.56 4.74 21.41
N ILE A 13 47.86 5.58 22.17
CA ILE A 13 47.02 6.64 21.61
C ILE A 13 47.27 7.85 22.50
N THR A 14 48.05 8.80 22.00
CA THR A 14 48.60 9.91 22.80
C THR A 14 48.08 11.28 22.37
N THR A 15 47.33 11.36 21.27
CA THR A 15 46.76 12.63 20.79
C THR A 15 45.32 12.47 20.31
N GLU A 16 44.53 13.55 20.40
CA GLU A 16 43.17 13.62 19.85
C GLU A 16 43.17 13.47 18.32
N GLU A 17 44.26 13.88 17.65
CA GLU A 17 44.48 13.76 16.20
C GLU A 17 44.56 12.29 15.75
N GLU A 18 45.24 11.42 16.51
CA GLU A 18 45.31 9.97 16.23
C GLU A 18 43.92 9.29 16.38
N ILE A 19 43.06 9.80 17.26
CA ILE A 19 41.69 9.32 17.43
C ILE A 19 40.81 9.75 16.23
N GLU A 20 40.96 10.98 15.75
CA GLU A 20 40.25 11.47 14.56
C GLU A 20 40.65 10.72 13.28
N GLU A 21 41.93 10.38 13.09
CA GLU A 21 42.39 9.55 11.96
C GLU A 21 41.77 8.15 11.98
N ILE A 22 41.68 7.51 13.16
CA ILE A 22 41.05 6.18 13.31
C ILE A 22 39.53 6.25 13.08
N LEU A 23 38.87 7.33 13.51
CA LEU A 23 37.43 7.56 13.28
C LEU A 23 37.12 7.81 11.79
N GLN A 24 38.01 8.46 11.06
CA GLN A 24 37.88 8.62 9.60
C GLN A 24 38.07 7.29 8.85
N CYS A 25 38.89 6.38 9.38
CA CYS A 25 39.15 5.06 8.78
C CYS A 25 38.09 3.98 9.11
N SER A 26 37.16 4.26 10.03
CA SER A 26 36.17 3.27 10.52
C SER A 26 34.75 3.44 9.94
N THR A 27 34.58 4.27 8.91
CA THR A 27 33.35 4.30 8.11
C THR A 27 33.24 3.01 7.28
N VAL A 28 32.57 2.00 7.83
CA VAL A 28 32.30 0.76 7.11
C VAL A 28 31.23 1.06 6.05
N ASN A 29 31.65 1.14 4.79
CA ASN A 29 30.75 1.28 3.65
C ASN A 29 30.20 -0.09 3.26
N TYR A 30 28.88 -0.16 3.13
CA TYR A 30 28.17 -1.36 2.73
C TYR A 30 27.56 -1.18 1.35
N THR A 31 27.41 -2.26 0.60
CA THR A 31 26.78 -2.20 -0.72
C THR A 31 25.37 -2.75 -0.66
N CYS A 32 24.39 -1.99 -1.14
CA CYS A 32 23.04 -2.50 -1.24
C CYS A 32 22.98 -3.68 -2.23
N GLY A 33 22.42 -4.81 -1.80
CA GLY A 33 22.26 -6.02 -2.60
C GLY A 33 21.47 -5.81 -3.89
N ILE A 34 20.54 -4.85 -3.90
CA ILE A 34 19.59 -4.60 -5.00
C ILE A 34 20.12 -3.55 -5.99
N CYS A 35 20.39 -2.33 -5.52
CA CYS A 35 20.79 -1.22 -6.40
C CYS A 35 22.31 -1.01 -6.49
N LYS A 36 23.10 -1.76 -5.73
CA LYS A 36 24.58 -1.69 -5.71
C LYS A 36 25.16 -0.34 -5.30
N ILE A 37 24.34 0.52 -4.69
CA ILE A 37 24.77 1.81 -4.14
C ILE A 37 25.44 1.58 -2.78
N GLU A 38 26.52 2.30 -2.53
CA GLU A 38 27.22 2.35 -1.24
C GLU A 38 26.38 3.10 -0.20
N ILE A 39 26.31 2.54 0.99
CA ILE A 39 25.58 3.09 2.13
C ILE A 39 26.44 3.02 3.38
N ASN A 40 26.38 4.07 4.19
CA ASN A 40 27.23 4.22 5.37
C ASN A 40 26.59 3.63 6.63
N GLU A 41 25.34 3.19 6.54
CA GLU A 41 24.56 2.65 7.66
C GLU A 41 23.80 1.39 7.20
N VAL A 42 24.04 0.26 7.85
CA VAL A 42 23.21 -0.94 7.70
C VAL A 42 22.07 -0.85 8.69
N GLU A 43 20.93 -0.38 8.22
CA GLU A 43 19.74 -0.36 9.06
C GLU A 43 18.86 -1.60 8.86
N ASN A 44 19.03 -2.35 7.76
CA ASN A 44 18.09 -3.41 7.39
C ASN A 44 18.73 -4.55 6.57
N GLN A 45 18.43 -5.79 6.95
CA GLN A 45 18.70 -7.00 6.18
C GLN A 45 17.38 -7.52 5.59
N ASP A 46 17.41 -8.02 4.36
CA ASP A 46 16.27 -8.77 3.81
C ASP A 46 16.18 -10.18 4.43
N GLU A 47 15.13 -10.94 4.08
CA GLU A 47 14.91 -12.30 4.58
C GLU A 47 16.07 -13.26 4.25
N ALA A 48 16.91 -12.93 3.27
CA ALA A 48 18.09 -13.68 2.86
C ALA A 48 19.39 -13.16 3.50
N GLY A 49 19.31 -12.20 4.42
CA GLY A 49 20.46 -11.59 5.10
C GLY A 49 21.22 -10.55 4.26
N SER A 50 20.72 -10.20 3.07
CA SER A 50 21.32 -9.23 2.17
C SER A 50 21.03 -7.79 2.62
N ILE A 51 22.05 -6.94 2.55
CA ILE A 51 21.95 -5.55 2.99
C ILE A 51 21.09 -4.76 1.99
N MET A 52 20.01 -4.16 2.47
CA MET A 52 19.07 -3.42 1.63
C MET A 52 18.98 -1.95 2.06
N CYS A 53 19.14 -1.03 1.09
CA CYS A 53 18.99 0.39 1.36
C CYS A 53 17.50 0.79 1.56
N ASN A 54 17.29 1.89 2.28
CA ASN A 54 15.97 2.41 2.60
C ASN A 54 15.10 2.69 1.36
N LEU A 55 15.71 3.14 0.26
CA LEU A 55 14.98 3.41 -0.99
C LEU A 55 14.44 2.13 -1.62
N CYS A 56 15.25 1.07 -1.68
CA CYS A 56 14.81 -0.22 -2.22
C CYS A 56 13.71 -0.84 -1.35
N ARG A 57 13.83 -0.75 -0.02
CA ARG A 57 12.79 -1.21 0.91
C ARG A 57 11.47 -0.47 0.70
N LYS A 58 11.51 0.88 0.67
CA LYS A 58 10.32 1.70 0.43
C LYS A 58 9.69 1.37 -0.92
N LYS A 59 10.50 1.18 -1.96
CA LYS A 59 10.02 0.78 -3.29
C LYS A 59 9.24 -0.53 -3.25
N GLU A 60 9.72 -1.53 -2.53
CA GLU A 60 9.03 -2.82 -2.40
C GLU A 60 7.73 -2.69 -1.59
N GLN A 61 7.75 -1.91 -0.50
CA GLN A 61 6.54 -1.61 0.28
C GLN A 61 5.47 -0.92 -0.59
N ILE A 62 5.86 0.09 -1.38
CA ILE A 62 4.96 0.77 -2.31
C ILE A 62 4.40 -0.21 -3.35
N LYS A 63 5.24 -1.08 -3.91
CA LYS A 63 4.82 -2.09 -4.88
C LYS A 63 3.80 -3.05 -4.27
N MET A 64 4.03 -3.53 -3.04
CA MET A 64 3.11 -4.38 -2.32
C MET A 64 1.77 -3.68 -2.04
N GLN A 65 1.80 -2.43 -1.60
CA GLN A 65 0.59 -1.63 -1.36
C GLN A 65 -0.20 -1.38 -2.63
N ARG A 66 0.47 -1.06 -3.75
CA ARG A 66 -0.17 -0.89 -5.06
C ARG A 66 -0.86 -2.17 -5.53
N LYS A 67 -0.20 -3.33 -5.36
CA LYS A 67 -0.79 -4.63 -5.70
C LYS A 67 -2.05 -4.89 -4.87
N LYS A 68 -1.97 -4.71 -3.55
CA LYS A 68 -3.13 -4.83 -2.64
C LYS A 68 -4.27 -3.88 -3.03
N GLY A 69 -3.94 -2.63 -3.38
CA GLY A 69 -4.93 -1.65 -3.86
C GLY A 69 -5.61 -2.10 -5.16
N SER A 70 -4.83 -2.57 -6.13
CA SER A 70 -5.34 -3.11 -7.40
C SER A 70 -6.26 -4.31 -7.18
N ASP A 71 -5.85 -5.27 -6.33
CA ASP A 71 -6.64 -6.45 -6.00
C ASP A 71 -7.96 -6.06 -5.30
N GLY A 72 -7.90 -5.05 -4.42
CA GLY A 72 -9.08 -4.47 -3.77
C GLY A 72 -10.06 -3.86 -4.76
N ILE A 73 -9.59 -3.02 -5.68
CA ILE A 73 -10.44 -2.41 -6.72
C ILE A 73 -11.11 -3.49 -7.58
N LYS A 74 -10.34 -4.52 -7.99
CA LYS A 74 -10.87 -5.64 -8.77
C LYS A 74 -11.99 -6.37 -8.01
N LYS A 75 -11.76 -6.67 -6.72
CA LYS A 75 -12.78 -7.30 -5.86
C LYS A 75 -14.02 -6.43 -5.68
N PHE A 76 -13.86 -5.12 -5.54
CA PHE A 76 -14.98 -4.19 -5.48
C PHE A 76 -15.77 -4.17 -6.79
N ALA A 77 -15.10 -4.14 -7.94
CA ALA A 77 -15.77 -4.20 -9.24
C ALA A 77 -16.55 -5.52 -9.43
N GLU A 78 -15.97 -6.66 -9.04
CA GLU A 78 -16.66 -7.96 -9.04
C GLU A 78 -17.90 -7.95 -8.14
N ASN A 79 -17.78 -7.41 -6.91
CA ASN A 79 -18.92 -7.28 -6.00
C ASN A 79 -20.00 -6.34 -6.55
N MET A 80 -19.62 -5.23 -7.19
CA MET A 80 -20.54 -4.32 -7.84
C MET A 80 -21.30 -5.00 -8.98
N LEU A 81 -20.61 -5.78 -9.83
CA LEU A 81 -21.25 -6.56 -10.89
C LEU A 81 -22.23 -7.58 -10.31
N GLN A 82 -21.83 -8.35 -9.31
CA GLN A 82 -22.73 -9.32 -8.65
C GLN A 82 -23.97 -8.64 -8.03
N THR A 83 -23.76 -7.51 -7.36
CA THR A 83 -24.85 -6.74 -6.75
C THR A 83 -25.75 -6.12 -7.82
N SER A 84 -25.17 -5.65 -8.93
CA SER A 84 -25.92 -5.09 -10.05
C SER A 84 -26.74 -6.16 -10.78
N HIS A 85 -26.19 -7.35 -11.04
CA HIS A 85 -26.96 -8.46 -11.60
C HIS A 85 -28.09 -8.91 -10.67
N ALA A 86 -27.92 -8.78 -9.34
CA ALA A 86 -28.99 -9.03 -8.38
C ALA A 86 -30.02 -7.88 -8.29
N ALA A 87 -29.67 -6.66 -8.70
CA ALA A 87 -30.50 -5.46 -8.61
C ALA A 87 -31.13 -5.02 -9.95
N VAL A 88 -30.61 -5.50 -11.08
CA VAL A 88 -31.24 -5.33 -12.39
C VAL A 88 -32.40 -6.32 -12.44
N LEU A 89 -33.58 -5.82 -12.05
CA LEU A 89 -34.83 -6.44 -12.42
C LEU A 89 -34.82 -6.57 -13.95
N ASP A 90 -34.99 -7.79 -14.45
CA ASP A 90 -35.12 -8.00 -15.89
C ASP A 90 -36.53 -7.57 -16.32
N LEU A 91 -36.69 -6.25 -16.40
CA LEU A 91 -37.94 -5.60 -16.73
C LEU A 91 -38.16 -5.66 -18.24
N GLU A 92 -39.37 -6.00 -18.63
CA GLU A 92 -39.82 -6.01 -20.02
C GLU A 92 -40.78 -4.85 -20.29
N VAL A 93 -40.89 -4.48 -21.56
CA VAL A 93 -41.85 -3.44 -21.97
C VAL A 93 -43.27 -3.91 -21.64
N ASN A 94 -44.06 -3.01 -21.04
CA ASN A 94 -45.38 -3.21 -20.46
C ASN A 94 -45.40 -3.81 -19.05
N ASP A 95 -44.26 -4.02 -18.39
CA ASP A 95 -44.25 -4.35 -16.96
C ASP A 95 -44.73 -3.16 -16.12
N CYS A 96 -45.57 -3.46 -15.13
CA CYS A 96 -46.01 -2.51 -14.12
C CYS A 96 -45.15 -2.68 -12.86
N VAL A 97 -44.39 -1.64 -12.51
CA VAL A 97 -43.44 -1.65 -11.41
C VAL A 97 -43.75 -0.55 -10.40
N VAL A 98 -43.30 -0.75 -9.17
CA VAL A 98 -43.38 0.26 -8.12
C VAL A 98 -41.97 0.79 -7.86
N MET A 99 -41.75 2.08 -8.11
CA MET A 99 -40.45 2.73 -7.94
C MET A 99 -40.47 3.68 -6.74
N ALA A 100 -39.46 3.59 -5.88
CA ALA A 100 -39.31 4.48 -4.74
C ALA A 100 -38.87 5.88 -5.18
N VAL A 101 -39.49 6.91 -4.62
CA VAL A 101 -39.13 8.31 -4.86
C VAL A 101 -38.04 8.73 -3.85
N PRO A 102 -36.91 9.30 -4.29
CA PRO A 102 -35.88 9.80 -3.39
C PRO A 102 -36.45 10.85 -2.42
N LYS A 103 -36.00 10.82 -1.16
CA LYS A 103 -36.50 11.76 -0.13
C LYS A 103 -36.29 13.24 -0.49
N VAL A 104 -35.27 13.55 -1.29
CA VAL A 104 -34.96 14.93 -1.74
C VAL A 104 -35.98 15.46 -2.75
N ASP A 105 -36.58 14.57 -3.53
CA ASP A 105 -37.60 14.90 -4.54
C ASP A 105 -39.02 14.80 -3.97
N ARG A 106 -39.15 14.40 -2.70
CA ARG A 106 -40.43 14.09 -2.05
C ARG A 106 -40.82 15.18 -1.06
N GLY A 107 -41.96 15.84 -1.29
CA GLY A 107 -42.58 16.73 -0.31
C GLY A 107 -43.06 15.97 0.93
N PRO A 108 -43.38 16.68 2.04
CA PRO A 108 -43.80 16.04 3.30
C PRO A 108 -45.02 15.12 3.17
N THR A 109 -45.90 15.39 2.21
CA THR A 109 -47.16 14.67 1.98
C THR A 109 -47.12 13.72 0.78
N ASP A 110 -46.03 13.71 0.03
CA ASP A 110 -45.95 12.91 -1.19
C ASP A 110 -45.74 11.43 -0.86
N PRO A 111 -46.33 10.51 -1.64
CA PRO A 111 -46.18 9.09 -1.40
C PRO A 111 -44.72 8.64 -1.56
N PRO A 112 -44.27 7.62 -0.81
CA PRO A 112 -42.90 7.13 -0.89
C PRO A 112 -42.57 6.45 -2.22
N ASN A 113 -43.59 5.95 -2.94
CA ASN A 113 -43.44 5.18 -4.16
C ASN A 113 -44.43 5.66 -5.22
N ILE A 114 -44.06 5.49 -6.49
CA ILE A 114 -44.91 5.72 -7.65
C ILE A 114 -45.07 4.42 -8.45
N ILE A 115 -46.23 4.29 -9.10
CA ILE A 115 -46.49 3.18 -10.04
C ILE A 115 -46.00 3.62 -11.41
N CYS A 116 -45.21 2.78 -12.07
CA CYS A 116 -44.62 3.05 -13.36
C CYS A 116 -44.94 1.92 -14.35
N LEU A 117 -45.14 2.29 -15.61
CA LEU A 117 -45.21 1.36 -16.72
C LEU A 117 -43.90 1.45 -17.50
N VAL A 118 -43.25 0.31 -17.76
CA VAL A 118 -42.06 0.27 -18.59
C VAL A 118 -42.46 0.47 -20.05
N VAL A 119 -42.17 1.63 -20.62
CA VAL A 119 -42.53 1.98 -22.01
C VAL A 119 -41.40 1.71 -23.00
N GLU A 120 -40.15 1.73 -22.55
CA GLU A 120 -38.96 1.58 -23.38
C GLU A 120 -37.77 1.07 -22.54
N LYS A 121 -36.96 0.16 -23.09
CA LYS A 121 -35.71 -0.33 -22.48
C LYS A 121 -34.53 0.14 -23.32
N LYS A 122 -33.69 1.03 -22.76
CA LYS A 122 -32.46 1.50 -23.42
C LYS A 122 -31.25 0.77 -22.85
N ILE A 123 -30.55 0.02 -23.69
CA ILE A 123 -29.32 -0.67 -23.32
C ILE A 123 -28.16 0.29 -23.61
N ASN A 124 -27.66 0.96 -22.57
CA ASN A 124 -26.44 1.75 -22.68
C ASN A 124 -25.25 0.79 -22.55
N CYS A 125 -24.66 0.40 -23.68
CA CYS A 125 -23.37 -0.29 -23.67
C CYS A 125 -22.31 0.71 -23.19
N ILE A 126 -21.81 0.53 -21.97
CA ILE A 126 -20.57 1.18 -21.54
C ILE A 126 -19.44 0.33 -22.13
N SER A 127 -18.98 0.73 -23.33
CA SER A 127 -17.80 0.16 -24.00
C SER A 127 -16.51 0.71 -23.43
#